data_AF-A0A925VGU0-F1
#
_entry.id   AF-A0A925VGU0-F1
#
_cell.length_a   1.000
_cell.length_b   1.000
_cell.length_c   1.000
_cell.angle_alpha   90.00
_cell.angle_beta   90.00
_cell.angle_gamma   90.00
#
_symmetry.space_group_name_H-M   'P 1'
#
loop_
_entity.id
_entity.type
_entity.pdbx_description
1 polymer ?
#
loop_
_entity_poly.entity_id
_entity_poly.type
_entity_poly.pdbx_seq_one_letter_code
_entity_poly.pdbx_strand_id
1 'polypeptide(L)'
;HGAWGAALALLVVVQSWVYLGHTGFLLNTVTLAAVGVPLLLWRAWRGPYRRAALQVAGAVLAGGLVVGAFYYSAFLPLILSQLGGVASVGLLEVTNRRPVPPAETLRAIWQDGILIHYGFFPLPLALCGLTMLFSAVAQRRRALKGERAALSTEHSALSAQHSALSAGYLLKWLIALTFLVSLSQAVLPLVTRSTLTTRYLMFAAWAVALAAAPVLRSLWRHGWAGRIVVLAMALFVAWGTLTLWAGALLYNIAPPEPF
;
A
#
# COMPACT_ATOMS: atom_id res chain seq x y z
N HIS A 1 21.79 -16.94 -13.28
CA HIS A 1 21.06 -17.34 -12.06
C HIS A 1 21.18 -16.34 -10.88
N GLY A 2 22.27 -15.57 -10.72
CA GLY A 2 22.44 -14.65 -9.57
C GLY A 2 21.47 -13.46 -9.47
N ALA A 3 21.04 -12.86 -10.59
CA ALA A 3 20.17 -11.67 -10.55
C ALA A 3 18.78 -11.93 -9.94
N TRP A 4 18.25 -13.16 -10.11
CA TRP A 4 16.93 -13.52 -9.58
C TRP A 4 16.94 -13.78 -8.07
N GLY A 5 18.03 -14.36 -7.55
CA GLY A 5 18.20 -14.56 -6.11
C GLY A 5 18.29 -13.22 -5.37
N ALA A 6 19.05 -12.28 -5.92
CA ALA A 6 19.15 -10.93 -5.36
C ALA A 6 17.80 -10.19 -5.36
N ALA A 7 17.02 -10.30 -6.43
CA ALA A 7 15.69 -9.68 -6.51
C ALA A 7 14.71 -10.28 -5.48
N LEU A 8 14.73 -11.60 -5.28
CA LEU A 8 13.88 -12.26 -4.29
C LEU A 8 14.30 -11.89 -2.86
N ALA A 9 15.60 -11.88 -2.57
CA ALA A 9 16.12 -11.46 -1.27
C ALA A 9 15.72 -10.01 -0.96
N LEU A 10 15.85 -9.11 -1.94
CA LEU A 10 15.38 -7.73 -1.82
C LEU A 10 13.88 -7.67 -1.55
N LEU A 11 13.07 -8.49 -2.23
CA LEU A 11 11.62 -8.51 -2.00
C LEU A 11 11.29 -8.95 -0.57
N VAL A 12 12.01 -9.94 -0.03
CA VAL A 12 11.86 -10.37 1.36
C VAL A 12 12.23 -9.24 2.31
N VAL A 13 13.35 -8.56 2.09
CA VAL A 13 13.79 -7.42 2.94
C VAL A 13 12.75 -6.30 2.93
N VAL A 14 12.29 -5.90 1.73
CA VAL A 14 11.24 -4.88 1.57
C VAL A 14 9.95 -5.31 2.25
N GLN A 15 9.57 -6.59 2.11
CA GLN A 15 8.37 -7.13 2.72
C GLN A 15 8.49 -7.20 4.25
N SER A 16 9.67 -7.51 4.79
CA SER A 16 9.93 -7.42 6.23
C SER A 16 9.80 -5.99 6.73
N TRP A 17 10.30 -5.00 5.99
CA TRP A 17 10.06 -3.58 6.34
C TRP A 17 8.59 -3.19 6.32
N VAL A 18 7.84 -3.67 5.32
CA VAL A 18 6.37 -3.55 5.26
C VAL A 18 5.77 -4.09 6.55
N TYR A 19 6.06 -5.34 6.93
CA TYR A 19 5.52 -5.94 8.14
C TYR A 19 5.96 -5.27 9.45
N LEU A 20 7.14 -4.65 9.48
CA LEU A 20 7.61 -3.93 10.65
C LEU A 20 6.86 -2.62 10.84
N GLY A 21 6.41 -1.94 9.77
CA GLY A 21 5.84 -0.59 9.82
C GLY A 21 4.90 -0.29 11.01
N HIS A 22 3.76 -0.97 11.11
CA HIS A 22 2.81 -0.81 12.21
C HIS A 22 1.97 -2.08 12.42
N THR A 23 1.46 -2.32 13.63
CA THR A 23 0.61 -3.49 13.95
C THR A 23 -0.64 -3.56 13.07
N GLY A 24 -1.30 -2.43 12.81
CA GLY A 24 -2.42 -2.42 11.85
C GLY A 24 -1.99 -2.66 10.40
N PHE A 25 -0.74 -2.33 10.03
CA PHE A 25 -0.20 -2.65 8.71
C PHE A 25 0.17 -4.13 8.59
N LEU A 26 0.72 -4.74 9.67
CA LEU A 26 0.84 -6.19 9.80
C LEU A 26 -0.52 -6.84 9.60
N LEU A 27 -1.55 -6.43 10.35
CA LEU A 27 -2.89 -7.01 10.25
C LEU A 27 -3.44 -6.90 8.82
N ASN A 28 -3.41 -5.71 8.22
CA ASN A 28 -3.85 -5.50 6.85
C ASN A 28 -3.06 -6.33 5.84
N THR A 29 -1.74 -6.44 6.01
CA THR A 29 -0.87 -7.22 5.12
C THR A 29 -1.08 -8.71 5.31
N VAL A 30 -1.31 -9.19 6.53
CA VAL A 30 -1.66 -10.59 6.82
C VAL A 30 -3.04 -10.92 6.25
N THR A 31 -4.04 -10.05 6.39
CA THR A 31 -5.36 -10.25 5.77
C THR A 31 -5.27 -10.26 4.25
N LEU A 32 -4.53 -9.30 3.68
CA LEU A 32 -4.28 -9.26 2.23
C LEU A 32 -3.49 -10.48 1.77
N ALA A 33 -2.52 -10.97 2.55
CA ALA A 33 -1.79 -12.18 2.23
C ALA A 33 -2.69 -13.41 2.30
N ALA A 34 -3.48 -13.55 3.35
CA ALA A 34 -4.38 -14.68 3.59
C ALA A 34 -5.42 -14.85 2.48
N VAL A 35 -5.87 -13.76 1.85
CA VAL A 35 -6.85 -13.80 0.74
C VAL A 35 -6.17 -13.66 -0.62
N GLY A 36 -5.30 -12.67 -0.76
CA GLY A 36 -4.67 -12.28 -2.01
C GLY A 36 -3.63 -13.27 -2.52
N VAL A 37 -2.82 -13.89 -1.64
CA VAL A 37 -1.84 -14.90 -2.07
C VAL A 37 -2.53 -16.15 -2.62
N PRO A 38 -3.53 -16.75 -1.94
CA PRO A 38 -4.28 -17.87 -2.51
C PRO A 38 -4.96 -17.52 -3.84
N LEU A 39 -5.59 -16.35 -3.96
CA LEU A 39 -6.22 -15.91 -5.22
C LEU A 39 -5.21 -15.72 -6.35
N LEU A 40 -4.06 -15.11 -6.05
CA LEU A 40 -2.96 -14.94 -7.01
C LEU A 40 -2.45 -16.30 -7.48
N LEU A 41 -2.18 -17.22 -6.54
CA LEU A 41 -1.70 -18.56 -6.84
C LEU A 41 -2.74 -19.34 -7.64
N TRP A 42 -4.01 -19.30 -7.26
CA TRP A 42 -5.11 -19.96 -7.99
C TRP A 42 -5.19 -19.47 -9.44
N ARG A 43 -5.19 -18.15 -9.64
CA ARG A 43 -5.26 -17.55 -10.98
C ARG A 43 -4.02 -17.83 -11.83
N ALA A 44 -2.83 -17.81 -11.22
CA ALA A 44 -1.57 -18.03 -11.91
C ALA A 44 -1.18 -19.51 -12.04
N TRP A 45 -1.92 -20.43 -11.39
CA TRP A 45 -1.51 -21.82 -11.21
C TRP A 45 -1.22 -22.56 -12.52
N ARG A 46 -2.07 -22.33 -13.53
CA ARG A 46 -1.96 -22.93 -14.86
C ARG A 46 -1.39 -21.97 -15.91
N GLY A 47 -0.93 -20.79 -15.49
CA GLY A 47 -0.49 -19.72 -16.38
C GLY A 47 1.04 -19.60 -16.47
N PRO A 48 1.54 -18.84 -17.47
CA PRO A 48 2.97 -18.54 -17.60
C PRO A 48 3.52 -17.76 -16.40
N TYR A 49 2.65 -17.11 -15.63
CA TYR A 49 2.99 -16.31 -14.46
C TYR A 49 3.14 -17.12 -13.16
N ARG A 50 3.00 -18.45 -13.18
CA ARG A 50 3.08 -19.31 -11.99
C ARG A 50 4.34 -19.06 -11.15
N ARG A 51 5.51 -18.99 -11.80
CA ARG A 51 6.80 -18.76 -11.10
C ARG A 51 6.83 -17.41 -10.40
N ALA A 52 6.38 -16.34 -11.06
CA ALA A 52 6.32 -15.02 -10.46
C ALA A 52 5.34 -14.98 -9.28
N ALA A 53 4.18 -15.62 -9.41
CA ALA A 53 3.21 -15.74 -8.32
C ALA A 53 3.78 -16.49 -7.11
N LEU A 54 4.49 -17.60 -7.33
CA LEU A 54 5.17 -18.34 -6.26
C LEU A 54 6.27 -17.53 -5.58
N GLN A 55 7.01 -16.71 -6.33
CA GLN A 55 8.04 -15.83 -5.77
C GLN A 55 7.44 -14.76 -4.89
N VAL A 56 6.36 -14.10 -5.34
CA VAL A 56 5.63 -13.11 -4.53
C VAL A 56 5.06 -13.78 -3.28
N ALA A 57 4.41 -14.93 -3.42
CA ALA A 57 3.87 -15.69 -2.30
C ALA A 57 4.96 -16.08 -1.28
N GLY A 58 6.08 -16.62 -1.78
CA GLY A 58 7.21 -17.02 -0.96
C GLY A 58 7.83 -15.85 -0.20
N ALA A 59 7.96 -14.70 -0.84
CA ALA A 59 8.51 -13.51 -0.18
C ALA A 59 7.55 -12.88 0.85
N VAL A 60 6.24 -12.90 0.58
CA VAL A 60 5.20 -12.51 1.55
C VAL A 60 5.28 -13.41 2.79
N LEU A 61 5.31 -14.73 2.61
CA LEU A 61 5.41 -15.67 3.73
C LEU A 61 6.74 -15.54 4.48
N ALA A 62 7.87 -15.50 3.77
CA ALA A 62 9.19 -15.38 4.39
C ALA A 62 9.32 -14.06 5.17
N GLY A 63 8.89 -12.94 4.60
CA GLY A 63 8.90 -11.65 5.28
C GLY A 63 8.05 -11.67 6.55
N GLY A 64 6.86 -12.28 6.49
CA GLY A 64 5.96 -12.41 7.64
C GLY A 64 6.53 -13.31 8.73
N LEU A 65 7.18 -14.42 8.36
CA LEU A 65 7.85 -15.31 9.31
C LEU A 65 9.03 -14.63 10.00
N VAL A 66 9.87 -13.89 9.26
CA VAL A 66 10.99 -13.13 9.84
C VAL A 66 10.46 -12.13 10.88
N VAL A 67 9.47 -11.32 10.52
CA VAL A 67 8.95 -10.30 11.43
C VAL A 67 8.20 -10.92 12.61
N GLY A 68 7.45 -11.99 12.38
CA GLY A 68 6.80 -12.77 13.44
C GLY A 68 7.80 -13.35 14.44
N ALA A 69 8.89 -13.94 13.95
CA ALA A 69 9.89 -14.61 14.77
C ALA A 69 10.78 -13.64 15.55
N PHE A 70 11.18 -12.51 14.96
CA PHE A 70 12.14 -11.60 15.58
C PHE A 70 11.50 -10.43 16.32
N TYR A 71 10.37 -9.89 15.83
CA TYR A 71 9.76 -8.71 16.41
C TYR A 71 8.54 -9.07 17.25
N TYR A 72 7.53 -9.69 16.66
CA TYR A 72 6.25 -9.92 17.36
C TYR A 72 6.33 -10.99 18.46
N SER A 73 7.30 -11.91 18.39
CA SER A 73 7.58 -12.87 19.47
C SER A 73 7.91 -12.16 20.78
N ALA A 74 8.63 -11.04 20.74
CA ALA A 74 8.97 -10.23 21.92
C ALA A 74 7.74 -9.56 22.56
N PHE A 75 6.71 -9.26 21.76
CA PHE A 75 5.47 -8.62 22.21
C PHE A 75 4.32 -9.61 22.42
N LEU A 76 4.54 -10.91 22.22
CA LEU A 76 3.49 -11.92 22.29
C LEU A 76 2.74 -11.93 23.64
N PRO A 77 3.41 -11.82 24.82
CA PRO A 77 2.71 -11.74 26.10
C PRO A 77 1.77 -10.53 26.18
N LEU A 78 2.21 -9.36 25.68
CA LEU A 78 1.39 -8.14 25.66
C LEU A 78 0.17 -8.32 24.76
N ILE A 79 0.34 -8.88 23.56
CA ILE A 79 -0.74 -9.14 22.61
C ILE A 79 -1.80 -10.07 23.23
N LEU A 80 -1.36 -11.16 23.86
CA LEU A 80 -2.27 -12.11 24.53
C LEU A 80 -3.05 -11.45 25.68
N SER A 81 -2.38 -10.57 26.45
CA SER A 81 -3.05 -9.86 27.54
C SER A 81 -4.12 -8.88 27.03
N GLN A 82 -3.86 -8.17 25.91
CA GLN A 82 -4.83 -7.28 25.29
C GLN A 82 -6.02 -8.03 24.67
N LEU A 83 -5.78 -9.19 24.04
CA LEU A 83 -6.86 -10.03 23.53
C LEU A 83 -7.78 -10.51 24.66
N GLY A 84 -7.19 -10.89 25.81
CA GLY A 84 -7.96 -11.23 27.01
C GLY A 84 -8.81 -10.07 27.54
N GLY A 85 -8.24 -8.86 27.57
CA GLY A 85 -8.96 -7.65 28.01
C GLY A 85 -10.10 -7.22 27.08
N VAL A 86 -9.92 -7.31 25.76
CA VAL A 86 -10.99 -7.02 24.79
C VAL A 86 -12.12 -8.03 24.90
N ALA A 87 -11.80 -9.31 25.12
CA ALA A 87 -12.80 -10.37 25.27
C ALA A 87 -13.62 -10.24 26.55
N SER A 88 -13.07 -9.65 27.61
CA SER A 88 -13.73 -9.53 28.91
C SER A 88 -14.49 -8.22 29.12
N VAL A 89 -14.00 -7.09 28.59
CA VAL A 89 -14.56 -5.74 28.89
C VAL A 89 -15.17 -5.06 27.66
N GLY A 90 -14.89 -5.56 26.45
CA GLY A 90 -15.38 -4.96 25.20
C GLY A 90 -14.74 -3.60 24.87
N LEU A 91 -15.10 -3.03 23.72
CA LEU A 91 -14.58 -1.74 23.22
C LEU A 91 -15.20 -0.50 23.91
N LEU A 92 -16.17 -0.70 24.80
CA LEU A 92 -17.06 0.33 25.35
C LEU A 92 -16.42 1.21 26.43
N GLU A 93 -15.36 0.75 27.10
CA GLU A 93 -14.64 1.53 28.13
C GLU A 93 -13.55 2.47 27.57
N VAL A 94 -13.15 2.31 26.30
CA VAL A 94 -11.82 2.70 25.82
C VAL A 94 -11.71 4.15 25.30
N THR A 95 -12.81 4.87 25.05
CA THR A 95 -12.72 6.15 24.34
C THR A 95 -13.25 7.34 25.10
N ASN A 96 -13.08 7.39 26.43
CA ASN A 96 -13.35 8.56 27.29
C ASN A 96 -12.47 9.80 26.92
N ARG A 97 -12.39 10.10 25.62
CA ARG A 97 -11.52 11.04 24.95
C ARG A 97 -12.33 12.28 24.66
N ARG A 98 -11.75 13.41 25.01
CA ARG A 98 -12.36 14.71 24.77
C ARG A 98 -12.45 14.97 23.26
N PRO A 99 -13.48 15.70 22.79
CA PRO A 99 -13.56 16.14 21.41
C PRO A 99 -12.28 16.91 21.02
N VAL A 100 -11.71 16.57 19.87
CA VAL A 100 -10.48 17.21 19.37
C VAL A 100 -10.85 18.44 18.54
N PRO A 101 -10.19 19.60 18.75
CA PRO A 101 -10.37 20.78 17.92
C PRO A 101 -10.02 20.50 16.45
N PRO A 102 -10.77 21.04 15.47
CA PRO A 102 -10.50 20.80 14.04
C PRO A 102 -9.07 21.16 13.59
N ALA A 103 -8.46 22.19 14.20
CA ALA A 103 -7.09 22.60 13.91
C ALA A 103 -6.07 21.51 14.30
N GLU A 104 -6.29 20.82 15.43
CA GLU A 104 -5.46 19.69 15.85
C GLU A 104 -5.66 18.48 14.93
N THR A 105 -6.90 18.22 14.50
CA THR A 105 -7.20 17.18 13.51
C THR A 105 -6.49 17.44 12.19
N LEU A 106 -6.54 18.67 11.66
CA LEU A 106 -5.84 19.04 10.43
C LEU A 106 -4.32 18.92 10.57
N ARG A 107 -3.79 19.37 11.72
CA ARG A 107 -2.36 19.21 12.04
C ARG A 107 -1.96 17.75 12.06
N ALA A 108 -2.74 16.87 12.69
CA ALA A 108 -2.49 15.43 12.75
C ALA A 108 -2.58 14.78 11.37
N ILE A 109 -3.56 15.13 10.55
CA ILE A 109 -3.65 14.64 9.15
C ILE A 109 -2.40 15.03 8.35
N TRP A 110 -1.94 16.28 8.52
CA TRP A 110 -0.78 16.79 7.81
C TRP A 110 0.54 16.20 8.32
N GLN A 111 0.83 16.39 9.61
CA GLN A 111 2.09 15.98 10.23
C GLN A 111 2.17 14.47 10.35
N ASP A 112 1.22 13.87 11.07
CA ASP A 112 1.27 12.44 11.36
C ASP A 112 0.95 11.66 10.08
N GLY A 113 -0.13 12.01 9.39
CA GLY A 113 -0.57 11.28 8.21
C GLY A 113 0.30 11.48 6.96
N ILE A 114 0.39 12.71 6.44
CA ILE A 114 1.02 12.95 5.13
C ILE A 114 2.54 12.98 5.22
N LEU A 115 3.10 13.67 6.22
CA LEU A 115 4.54 13.84 6.34
C LEU A 115 5.20 12.62 6.97
N ILE A 116 4.73 12.18 8.14
CA ILE A 116 5.36 11.11 8.90
C ILE A 116 5.09 9.73 8.28
N HIS A 117 3.83 9.38 7.93
CA HIS A 117 3.59 8.05 7.33
C HIS A 117 4.05 7.95 5.89
N TYR A 118 3.59 8.88 5.04
CA TYR A 118 3.84 8.77 3.62
C TYR A 118 5.19 9.34 3.20
N GLY A 119 5.86 10.15 4.04
CA GLY A 119 7.10 10.82 3.63
C GLY A 119 6.88 11.85 2.52
N PHE A 120 5.71 12.50 2.52
CA PHE A 120 5.25 13.52 1.57
C PHE A 120 5.08 13.04 0.12
N PHE A 121 6.13 12.53 -0.52
CA PHE A 121 6.22 12.29 -1.96
C PHE A 121 5.26 11.26 -2.58
N PRO A 122 4.97 10.12 -1.94
CA PRO A 122 4.09 9.09 -2.53
C PRO A 122 2.70 9.60 -2.84
N LEU A 123 2.14 10.52 -2.04
CA LEU A 123 0.77 10.99 -2.22
C LEU A 123 0.61 11.90 -3.46
N PRO A 124 1.42 12.96 -3.68
CA PRO A 124 1.42 13.72 -4.93
C PRO A 124 1.72 12.83 -6.15
N LEU A 125 2.70 11.93 -6.04
CA LEU A 125 3.01 10.99 -7.13
C LEU A 125 1.82 10.10 -7.47
N ALA A 126 1.10 9.61 -6.47
CA ALA A 126 -0.08 8.78 -6.66
C ALA A 126 -1.20 9.55 -7.35
N LEU A 127 -1.45 10.82 -6.98
CA LEU A 127 -2.42 11.66 -7.67
C LEU A 127 -2.05 11.89 -9.13
N CYS A 128 -0.79 12.22 -9.41
CA CYS A 128 -0.27 12.35 -10.78
C CYS A 128 -0.38 11.04 -11.57
N GLY A 129 -0.06 9.91 -10.96
CA GLY A 129 -0.11 8.64 -11.67
C GLY A 129 -1.53 8.11 -11.84
N LEU A 130 -2.46 8.48 -10.97
CA LEU A 130 -3.90 8.23 -11.16
C LEU A 130 -4.38 8.91 -12.45
N THR A 131 -4.01 10.18 -12.68
CA THR A 131 -4.37 10.87 -13.93
C THR A 131 -3.73 10.20 -15.15
N MET A 132 -2.47 9.76 -15.07
CA MET A 132 -1.83 8.98 -16.14
C MET A 132 -2.57 7.67 -16.43
N LEU A 133 -2.98 6.94 -15.38
CA LEU A 133 -3.71 5.67 -15.52
C LEU A 133 -5.06 5.86 -16.20
N PHE A 134 -5.81 6.91 -15.85
CA PHE A 134 -7.10 7.20 -16.49
C PHE A 134 -6.93 7.71 -17.93
N SER A 135 -5.96 8.59 -18.18
CA SER A 135 -5.67 9.13 -19.53
C SER A 135 -5.24 8.04 -20.52
N ALA A 136 -4.38 7.11 -20.10
CA ALA A 136 -3.95 5.99 -20.95
C ALA A 136 -5.11 5.10 -21.40
N VAL A 137 -6.14 4.96 -20.55
CA VAL A 137 -7.34 4.19 -20.87
C VAL A 137 -8.24 4.93 -21.85
N ALA A 138 -8.39 6.24 -21.66
CA ALA A 138 -9.16 7.08 -22.57
C ALA A 138 -8.55 7.07 -23.98
N GLN A 139 -7.22 7.19 -24.08
CA GLN A 139 -6.49 7.07 -25.34
C GLN A 139 -6.66 5.69 -25.97
N ARG A 140 -6.52 4.61 -25.19
CA ARG A 140 -6.68 3.24 -25.71
C ARG A 140 -8.11 2.94 -26.15
N ARG A 141 -9.13 3.45 -25.46
CA ARG A 141 -10.54 3.37 -25.91
C ARG A 141 -10.77 4.10 -27.22
N ARG A 142 -10.16 5.28 -27.40
CA ARG A 142 -10.26 6.05 -28.66
C ARG A 142 -9.58 5.31 -29.81
N ALA A 143 -8.38 4.77 -29.58
CA ALA A 143 -7.69 3.94 -30.56
C ALA A 143 -8.51 2.71 -30.96
N LEU A 144 -9.07 1.98 -29.99
CA LEU A 144 -9.92 0.81 -30.26
C LEU A 144 -11.24 1.15 -30.96
N LYS A 145 -11.82 2.34 -30.70
CA LYS A 145 -12.99 2.82 -31.44
C LYS A 145 -12.63 3.15 -32.89
N GLY A 146 -11.48 3.78 -33.15
CA GLY A 146 -10.97 4.03 -34.49
C GLY A 146 -10.62 2.73 -35.23
N GLU A 147 -10.01 1.78 -34.53
CA GLU A 147 -9.65 0.46 -35.06
C GLU A 147 -10.88 -0.41 -35.33
N ARG A 148 -11.91 -0.41 -34.47
CA ARG A 148 -13.20 -1.07 -34.75
C ARG A 148 -13.97 -0.45 -35.91
N ALA A 149 -13.83 0.85 -36.14
CA ALA A 149 -14.38 1.49 -37.33
C ALA A 149 -13.63 1.06 -38.60
N ALA A 150 -12.35 0.65 -38.48
CA ALA A 150 -11.52 0.16 -39.58
C ALA A 150 -11.59 -1.36 -39.80
N LEU A 151 -11.87 -2.16 -38.76
CA LEU A 151 -11.84 -3.63 -38.74
C LEU A 151 -13.24 -4.25 -38.61
N SER A 152 -14.22 -3.74 -39.35
CA SER A 152 -15.51 -4.42 -39.59
C SER A 152 -15.36 -5.66 -40.49
N THR A 153 -14.24 -6.36 -40.39
CA THR A 153 -13.89 -7.60 -41.10
C THR A 153 -12.92 -8.36 -40.19
N GLU A 154 -13.30 -9.59 -39.85
CA GLU A 154 -12.59 -10.59 -39.02
C GLU A 154 -12.81 -10.60 -37.50
N HIS A 155 -13.53 -11.64 -37.08
CA HIS A 155 -13.93 -11.98 -35.72
C HIS A 155 -13.07 -13.16 -35.23
N SER A 156 -12.03 -12.92 -34.43
CA SER A 156 -11.44 -13.95 -33.53
C SER A 156 -10.46 -13.40 -32.47
N ALA A 157 -9.85 -12.22 -32.67
CA ALA A 157 -8.90 -11.63 -31.70
C ALA A 157 -9.55 -10.97 -30.44
N LEU A 158 -10.89 -10.88 -30.39
CA LEU A 158 -11.62 -10.05 -29.43
C LEU A 158 -11.72 -10.61 -28.00
N SER A 159 -11.54 -11.92 -27.80
CA SER A 159 -11.77 -12.60 -26.51
C SER A 159 -10.63 -12.38 -25.49
N ALA A 160 -9.38 -12.59 -25.91
CA ALA A 160 -8.21 -12.36 -25.05
C ALA A 160 -8.02 -10.87 -24.70
N GLN A 161 -8.40 -9.99 -25.62
CA GLN A 161 -8.30 -8.55 -25.45
C GLN A 161 -9.35 -7.99 -24.46
N HIS A 162 -10.57 -8.52 -24.47
CA HIS A 162 -11.61 -8.11 -23.51
C HIS A 162 -11.26 -8.47 -22.06
N SER A 163 -10.64 -9.63 -21.81
CA SER A 163 -10.27 -10.06 -20.45
C SER A 163 -9.11 -9.24 -19.86
N ALA A 164 -8.14 -8.82 -20.68
CA ALA A 164 -7.07 -7.92 -20.25
C ALA A 164 -7.57 -6.48 -20.01
N LEU A 165 -8.53 -6.03 -20.80
CA LEU A 165 -9.19 -4.73 -20.62
C LEU A 165 -9.99 -4.69 -19.32
N SER A 166 -10.79 -5.72 -19.02
CA SER A 166 -11.63 -5.73 -17.81
C SER A 166 -10.82 -5.70 -16.51
N ALA A 167 -9.71 -6.46 -16.44
CA ALA A 167 -8.84 -6.47 -15.27
C ALA A 167 -8.16 -5.11 -15.03
N GLY A 168 -7.69 -4.45 -16.09
CA GLY A 168 -7.10 -3.11 -15.99
C GLY A 168 -8.10 -2.02 -15.61
N TYR A 169 -9.38 -2.18 -15.94
CA TYR A 169 -10.45 -1.29 -15.49
C TYR A 169 -10.79 -1.49 -14.02
N LEU A 170 -10.94 -2.74 -13.59
CA LEU A 170 -11.30 -3.07 -12.21
C LEU A 170 -10.24 -2.58 -11.21
N LEU A 171 -8.96 -2.75 -11.54
CA LEU A 171 -7.86 -2.25 -10.70
C LEU A 171 -7.91 -0.73 -10.51
N LYS A 172 -8.21 0.04 -11.56
CA LYS A 172 -8.28 1.51 -11.48
C LYS A 172 -9.44 1.98 -10.62
N TRP A 173 -10.61 1.34 -10.78
CA TRP A 173 -11.77 1.63 -9.94
C TRP A 173 -11.52 1.25 -8.49
N LEU A 174 -10.83 0.14 -8.24
CA LEU A 174 -10.44 -0.25 -6.88
C LEU A 174 -9.51 0.79 -6.25
N ILE A 175 -8.48 1.23 -6.98
CA ILE A 175 -7.57 2.30 -6.53
C ILE A 175 -8.36 3.59 -6.24
N ALA A 176 -9.23 4.02 -7.16
CA ALA A 176 -10.02 5.24 -6.99
C ALA A 176 -11.00 5.15 -5.82
N LEU A 177 -11.66 4.00 -5.64
CA LEU A 177 -12.55 3.75 -4.51
C LEU A 177 -11.78 3.76 -3.19
N THR A 178 -10.58 3.19 -3.16
CA THR A 178 -9.71 3.24 -1.98
C THR A 178 -9.33 4.68 -1.61
N PHE A 179 -8.98 5.52 -2.59
CA PHE A 179 -8.76 6.96 -2.34
C PHE A 179 -10.02 7.65 -1.81
N LEU A 180 -11.19 7.36 -2.39
CA LEU A 180 -12.45 7.95 -1.96
C LEU A 180 -12.82 7.56 -0.52
N VAL A 181 -12.67 6.28 -0.18
CA VAL A 181 -12.89 5.78 1.19
C VAL A 181 -11.89 6.41 2.15
N SER A 182 -10.62 6.52 1.77
CA SER A 182 -9.61 7.13 2.64
C SER A 182 -9.86 8.62 2.84
N LEU A 183 -10.31 9.34 1.81
CA LEU A 183 -10.70 10.75 1.90
C LEU A 183 -11.93 10.93 2.79
N SER A 184 -12.94 10.05 2.68
CA SER A 184 -14.11 10.14 3.56
C SER A 184 -13.73 9.91 5.02
N GLN A 185 -12.84 8.96 5.30
CA GLN A 185 -12.28 8.73 6.64
C GLN A 185 -11.40 9.89 7.13
N ALA A 186 -10.76 10.65 6.25
CA ALA A 186 -10.02 11.85 6.60
C ALA A 186 -10.92 13.04 6.96
N VAL A 187 -12.08 13.15 6.31
CA VAL A 187 -13.04 14.25 6.50
C VAL A 187 -13.97 14.00 7.69
N LEU A 188 -14.34 12.74 7.94
CA LEU A 188 -15.26 12.36 9.00
C LEU A 188 -14.89 12.93 10.39
N PRO A 189 -13.61 12.95 10.82
CA PRO A 189 -13.20 13.51 12.11
C PRO A 189 -13.38 15.03 12.20
N LEU A 190 -13.27 15.75 11.08
CA LEU A 190 -13.49 17.20 11.03
C LEU A 190 -14.95 17.56 11.29
N VAL A 191 -15.87 16.69 10.85
CA VAL A 191 -17.32 16.87 11.05
C VAL A 191 -17.76 16.34 12.40
N THR A 192 -17.32 15.13 12.77
CA THR A 192 -17.79 14.40 13.96
C THR A 192 -17.01 14.73 15.23
N ARG A 193 -15.88 15.44 15.13
CA ARG A 193 -14.91 15.67 16.22
C ARG A 193 -14.41 14.38 16.88
N SER A 194 -14.51 13.25 16.18
CA SER A 194 -14.05 11.96 16.65
C SER A 194 -12.52 11.89 16.65
N THR A 195 -11.93 11.19 17.62
CA THR A 195 -10.49 10.93 17.65
C THR A 195 -10.14 9.77 16.72
N LEU A 196 -10.35 9.97 15.42
CA LEU A 196 -10.03 8.98 14.41
C LEU A 196 -8.54 9.12 14.07
N THR A 197 -7.80 8.04 14.27
CA THR A 197 -6.37 7.99 13.99
C THR A 197 -6.13 7.98 12.48
N THR A 198 -4.96 8.45 12.03
CA THR A 198 -4.55 8.37 10.61
C THR A 198 -4.36 6.95 10.08
N ARG A 199 -4.75 5.91 10.84
CA ARG A 199 -4.68 4.48 10.47
C ARG A 199 -5.43 4.15 9.18
N TYR A 200 -6.45 4.94 8.79
CA TYR A 200 -7.12 4.77 7.50
C TYR A 200 -6.17 5.02 6.30
N LEU A 201 -5.10 5.80 6.49
CA LEU A 201 -4.09 6.02 5.46
C LEU A 201 -3.34 4.74 5.11
N MET A 202 -3.11 3.85 6.08
CA MET A 202 -2.49 2.55 5.81
C MET A 202 -3.31 1.68 4.86
N PHE A 203 -4.63 1.75 4.93
CA PHE A 203 -5.51 1.05 3.99
C PHE A 203 -5.29 1.53 2.55
N ALA A 204 -4.91 2.80 2.36
CA ALA A 204 -4.64 3.38 1.06
C ALA A 204 -3.24 3.10 0.51
N ALA A 205 -2.31 2.57 1.31
CA ALA A 205 -0.90 2.50 0.95
C ALA A 205 -0.63 1.72 -0.32
N TRP A 206 -1.34 0.61 -0.54
CA TRP A 206 -1.23 -0.19 -1.77
C TRP A 206 -1.71 0.61 -3.00
N ALA A 207 -2.79 1.38 -2.85
CA ALA A 207 -3.36 2.19 -3.92
C ALA A 207 -2.42 3.35 -4.27
N VAL A 208 -1.83 3.98 -3.25
CA VAL A 208 -0.77 4.99 -3.39
C VAL A 208 0.43 4.42 -4.14
N ALA A 209 0.94 3.25 -3.73
CA ALA A 209 2.09 2.63 -4.37
C ALA A 209 1.83 2.29 -5.85
N LEU A 210 0.70 1.65 -6.15
CA LEU A 210 0.34 1.28 -7.53
C LEU A 210 0.06 2.52 -8.40
N ALA A 211 -0.57 3.55 -7.83
CA ALA A 211 -0.83 4.79 -8.55
C ALA A 211 0.45 5.59 -8.77
N ALA A 212 1.42 5.60 -7.85
CA ALA A 212 2.67 6.33 -8.00
C ALA A 212 3.66 5.67 -8.98
N ALA A 213 3.59 4.35 -9.14
CA ALA A 213 4.55 3.57 -9.93
C ALA A 213 4.72 4.04 -11.40
N PRO A 214 3.68 4.39 -12.18
CA PRO A 214 3.83 4.94 -13.52
C PRO A 214 4.62 6.24 -13.57
N VAL A 215 4.46 7.12 -12.58
CA VAL A 215 5.18 8.40 -12.50
C VAL A 215 6.65 8.14 -12.19
N LEU A 216 6.93 7.30 -11.18
CA LEU A 216 8.29 6.91 -10.83
C LEU A 216 9.01 6.24 -12.02
N ARG A 217 8.31 5.36 -12.75
CA ARG A 217 8.84 4.75 -13.97
C ARG A 217 9.08 5.77 -15.06
N SER A 218 8.20 6.76 -15.21
CA SER A 218 8.39 7.86 -16.16
C SER A 218 9.65 8.64 -15.81
N LEU A 219 9.78 9.12 -14.56
CA LEU A 219 10.95 9.85 -14.06
C LEU A 219 12.25 9.05 -14.25
N TRP A 220 12.25 7.77 -13.88
CA TRP A 220 13.41 6.89 -14.03
C TRP A 220 13.91 6.75 -15.48
N ARG A 221 13.00 6.90 -16.46
CA ARG A 221 13.31 6.84 -17.89
C ARG A 221 13.80 8.18 -18.47
N HIS A 222 13.66 9.29 -17.76
CA HIS A 222 14.14 10.62 -18.18
C HIS A 222 15.64 10.83 -17.93
N GLY A 223 16.46 9.77 -18.05
CA GLY A 223 17.91 9.84 -17.91
C GLY A 223 18.41 9.93 -16.46
N TRP A 224 19.64 10.40 -16.30
CA TRP A 224 20.37 10.40 -15.02
C TRP A 224 19.71 11.30 -13.97
N ALA A 225 19.25 12.49 -14.36
CA ALA A 225 18.60 13.43 -13.46
C ALA A 225 17.33 12.84 -12.83
N GLY A 226 16.50 12.19 -13.65
CA GLY A 226 15.29 11.52 -13.16
C GLY A 226 15.57 10.37 -12.19
N ARG A 227 16.66 9.61 -12.41
CA ARG A 227 17.10 8.57 -11.46
C ARG A 227 17.54 9.15 -10.12
N ILE A 228 18.31 10.25 -10.15
CA ILE A 228 18.74 10.94 -8.91
C ILE A 228 17.51 11.41 -8.13
N VAL A 229 16.53 12.01 -8.81
CA VAL A 229 15.28 12.45 -8.15
C VAL A 229 14.57 11.28 -7.48
N VAL A 230 14.36 10.16 -8.19
CA VAL A 230 13.70 8.97 -7.61
C VAL A 230 14.49 8.41 -6.42
N LEU A 231 15.82 8.34 -6.52
CA LEU A 231 16.67 7.86 -5.43
C LEU A 231 16.64 8.81 -4.22
N ALA A 232 16.64 10.12 -4.44
CA ALA A 232 16.53 11.11 -3.37
C ALA A 232 15.18 11.00 -2.65
N MET A 233 14.08 10.82 -3.38
CA MET A 233 12.75 10.60 -2.79
C MET A 233 12.70 9.31 -1.99
N ALA A 234 13.25 8.21 -2.52
CA ALA A 234 13.32 6.94 -1.81
C ALA A 234 14.19 7.01 -0.55
N LEU A 235 15.33 7.69 -0.63
CA LEU A 235 16.23 7.89 0.50
C LEU A 235 15.58 8.76 1.59
N PHE A 236 14.84 9.79 1.20
CA PHE A 236 14.10 10.63 2.15
C PHE A 236 13.07 9.81 2.94
N VAL A 237 12.27 8.99 2.24
CA VAL A 237 11.28 8.12 2.89
C VAL A 237 11.98 7.11 3.80
N ALA A 238 13.03 6.44 3.31
CA ALA A 238 13.79 5.45 4.08
C ALA A 238 14.45 6.05 5.33
N TRP A 239 14.99 7.26 5.22
CA TRP A 239 15.55 8.02 6.34
C TRP A 239 14.49 8.35 7.38
N GLY A 240 13.32 8.86 6.95
CA GLY A 240 12.19 9.13 7.84
C GLY A 240 11.78 7.88 8.61
N THR A 241 11.60 6.75 7.92
CA THR A 241 11.29 5.47 8.56
C THR A 241 12.38 5.05 9.54
N LEU A 242 13.66 5.08 9.12
CA LEU A 242 14.77 4.64 9.96
C LEU A 242 14.91 5.47 11.23
N THR A 243 14.76 6.79 11.14
CA THR A 243 14.87 7.70 12.30
C THR A 243 13.77 7.46 13.33
N LEU A 244 12.54 7.21 12.87
CA LEU A 244 11.42 6.87 13.76
C LEU A 244 11.66 5.54 14.50
N TRP A 245 12.15 4.52 13.77
CA TRP A 245 12.49 3.23 14.35
C TRP A 245 13.67 3.29 15.31
N ALA A 246 14.76 3.95 14.90
CA ALA A 246 15.93 4.12 15.73
C ALA A 246 15.59 4.89 17.01
N GLY A 247 14.75 5.92 16.93
CA GLY A 247 14.26 6.65 18.10
C GLY A 247 13.48 5.75 19.05
N ALA A 248 12.50 5.00 18.55
CA ALA A 248 11.69 4.09 19.36
C ALA A 248 12.55 3.03 20.07
N LEU A 249 13.50 2.42 19.35
CA LEU A 249 14.44 1.43 19.90
C LEU A 249 15.39 2.05 20.93
N LEU A 250 15.98 3.22 20.63
CA LEU A 250 16.95 3.88 21.49
C LEU A 250 16.33 4.30 22.83
N TYR A 251 15.08 4.77 22.81
CA TYR A 251 14.37 5.22 24.00
C TYR A 251 13.51 4.15 24.66
N ASN A 252 13.48 2.93 24.10
CA ASN A 252 12.62 1.84 24.56
C ASN A 252 11.15 2.28 24.74
N ILE A 253 10.68 3.11 23.81
CA ILE A 253 9.30 3.60 23.77
C ILE A 253 8.59 2.98 22.57
N ALA A 254 7.27 2.80 22.69
CA ALA A 254 6.46 2.45 21.54
C ALA A 254 6.62 3.54 20.47
N PRO A 255 6.87 3.17 19.20
CA PRO A 255 6.99 4.16 18.13
C PRO A 255 5.65 4.93 18.02
N PRO A 256 5.66 6.26 17.82
CA PRO A 256 4.46 7.11 17.83
C PRO A 256 3.41 6.68 16.80
N GLU A 257 2.26 6.19 17.25
CA GLU A 257 1.17 5.88 16.34
C GLU A 257 0.53 7.14 15.74
N PRO A 258 0.03 7.07 14.49
CA PRO A 258 0.09 5.90 13.58
C PRO A 258 1.33 5.97 12.66
N PHE A 259 1.67 4.89 11.93
CA PHE A 259 2.66 4.88 10.84
C PHE A 259 2.10 4.16 9.63
#